data_AF-A0A1T4XQJ3-F1
#
_entry.id   AF-A0A1T4XQJ3-F1
#
_cell.length_a   1.000
_cell.length_b   1.000
_cell.length_c   1.000
_cell.angle_alpha   90.00
_cell.angle_beta   90.00
_cell.angle_gamma   90.00
#
_symmetry.space_group_name_H-M   'P 1'
#
loop_
_entity.id
_entity.type
_entity.pdbx_description
1 polymer ?
#
loop_
_entity_poly.entity_id
_entity_poly.type
_entity_poly.pdbx_seq_one_letter_code
_entity_poly.pdbx_strand_id
1 'polypeptide(L)'
;MKRLLIIAFLTFVIGGAGLAFYVWRKTRIASPHIAVMGGQSLSIRLPVAGKHFLQNDPRWAAEKIGGSGETIKGVGCAMCSVASAAQYLGETTDPRTFNRDLIQAGGYTERGWLVWSAVSQVFEKRLEVDVTGSPTHTALDQALKQGHYPVVKFFLPMGIPHWAVVVGKEGLEYLVYDPLLASSDPTPLSKRASGIYSVRIVKKRP
;
A
#
# COMPACT_ATOMS: atom_id res chain seq x y z
N MET A 1 -31.87 50.73 -3.49
CA MET A 1 -31.12 50.34 -2.28
C MET A 1 -31.12 48.83 -2.02
N LYS A 2 -32.28 48.15 -1.90
CA LYS A 2 -32.34 46.70 -1.61
C LYS A 2 -31.57 45.78 -2.61
N ARG A 3 -31.62 46.06 -3.92
CA ARG A 3 -30.91 45.27 -4.95
C ARG A 3 -29.37 45.40 -4.88
N LEU A 4 -28.85 46.58 -4.57
CA LEU A 4 -27.41 46.82 -4.40
C LEU A 4 -26.85 46.10 -3.15
N LEU A 5 -27.63 46.04 -2.07
CA LEU A 5 -27.27 45.30 -0.86
C LEU A 5 -27.23 43.79 -1.10
N ILE A 6 -28.16 43.25 -1.90
CA ILE A 6 -28.18 41.82 -2.28
C ILE A 6 -26.98 41.46 -3.16
N ILE A 7 -26.63 42.31 -4.14
CA ILE A 7 -25.46 42.09 -5.01
C ILE A 7 -24.17 42.14 -4.20
N ALA A 8 -24.01 43.15 -3.32
CA ALA A 8 -22.85 43.26 -2.44
C ALA A 8 -22.72 42.05 -1.50
N PHE A 9 -23.84 41.56 -0.95
CA PHE A 9 -23.88 40.36 -0.11
C PHE A 9 -23.47 39.10 -0.89
N LEU A 10 -24.01 38.90 -2.09
CA LEU A 10 -23.66 37.76 -2.94
C LEU A 10 -22.18 37.77 -3.36
N THR A 11 -21.61 38.94 -3.69
CA THR A 11 -20.17 39.06 -4.02
C THR A 11 -19.28 38.76 -2.81
N PHE A 12 -19.69 39.16 -1.60
CA PHE A 12 -18.95 38.88 -0.38
C PHE A 12 -19.00 37.39 -0.02
N VAL A 13 -20.15 36.74 -0.19
CA VAL A 13 -20.31 35.29 0.04
C VAL A 13 -19.49 34.48 -0.98
N ILE A 14 -19.53 34.84 -2.26
CA ILE A 14 -18.74 34.14 -3.31
C ILE A 14 -17.24 34.37 -3.10
N GLY A 15 -16.83 35.61 -2.79
CA GLY A 15 -15.43 35.93 -2.48
C GLY A 15 -14.93 35.21 -1.22
N GLY A 16 -15.76 35.15 -0.18
CA GLY A 16 -15.47 34.41 1.05
C GLY A 16 -15.39 32.90 0.83
N ALA A 17 -16.28 32.32 0.03
CA ALA A 17 -16.25 30.91 -0.35
C ALA A 17 -15.02 30.57 -1.21
N GLY A 18 -14.66 31.46 -2.15
CA GLY A 18 -13.46 31.33 -2.97
C GLY A 18 -12.17 31.38 -2.15
N LEU A 19 -12.09 32.31 -1.19
CA LEU A 19 -10.97 32.41 -0.27
C LEU A 19 -10.91 31.20 0.68
N ALA A 20 -12.04 30.75 1.21
CA ALA A 20 -12.12 29.55 2.06
C ALA A 20 -11.71 28.29 1.28
N PHE A 21 -12.13 28.14 0.03
CA PHE A 21 -11.71 27.04 -0.84
C PHE A 21 -10.21 27.11 -1.19
N TYR A 22 -9.68 28.30 -1.46
CA TYR A 22 -8.27 28.52 -1.71
C TYR A 22 -7.40 28.21 -0.48
N VAL A 23 -7.81 28.71 0.69
CA VAL A 23 -7.15 28.43 1.97
C VAL A 23 -7.25 26.95 2.28
N TRP A 24 -8.44 26.33 2.21
CA TRP A 24 -8.64 24.89 2.43
C TRP A 24 -7.79 24.03 1.49
N ARG A 25 -7.66 24.41 0.21
CA ARG A 25 -6.78 23.73 -0.75
C ARG A 25 -5.31 23.87 -0.38
N LYS A 26 -4.87 25.03 0.12
CA LYS A 26 -3.49 25.25 0.58
C LYS A 26 -3.19 24.66 1.96
N THR A 27 -4.18 24.56 2.84
CA THR A 27 -4.04 24.04 4.21
C THR A 27 -4.39 22.57 4.34
N ARG A 28 -4.82 21.90 3.25
CA ARG A 28 -4.69 20.46 3.15
C ARG A 28 -3.21 20.13 3.29
N ILE A 29 -2.83 19.68 4.49
CA ILE A 29 -1.59 18.97 4.71
C ILE A 29 -1.63 17.81 3.72
N ALA A 30 -0.87 17.92 2.63
CA ALA A 30 -0.66 16.79 1.74
C ALA A 30 -0.24 15.64 2.64
N SER A 31 -0.93 14.50 2.58
CA SER A 31 -0.56 13.34 3.40
C SER A 31 0.95 13.16 3.25
N PRO A 32 1.72 13.19 4.36
CA PRO A 32 3.16 13.17 4.28
C PRO A 32 3.55 11.90 3.51
N HIS A 33 4.19 12.11 2.37
CA HIS A 33 4.68 11.06 1.50
C HIS A 33 6.14 11.37 1.19
N ILE A 34 6.88 10.32 0.90
CA ILE A 34 8.25 10.44 0.39
C ILE A 34 8.26 10.15 -1.10
N ALA A 35 9.27 10.66 -1.82
CA ALA A 35 9.47 10.31 -3.21
C ALA A 35 9.70 8.79 -3.37
N VAL A 36 9.24 8.24 -4.49
CA VAL A 36 9.43 6.82 -4.86
C VAL A 36 10.88 6.44 -5.14
N MET A 37 11.75 7.44 -5.31
CA MET A 37 13.20 7.27 -5.39
C MET A 37 13.86 8.07 -4.26
N GLY A 38 15.00 7.61 -3.76
CA GLY A 38 15.78 8.33 -2.74
C GLY A 38 16.43 7.41 -1.73
N GLY A 39 16.89 7.94 -0.60
CA GLY A 39 17.66 7.19 0.40
C GLY A 39 19.09 6.93 -0.04
N GLN A 40 19.68 5.85 0.45
CA GLN A 40 21.02 5.42 0.09
C GLN A 40 21.02 4.77 -1.30
N SER A 41 22.08 4.98 -2.07
CA SER A 41 22.28 4.23 -3.32
C SER A 41 22.65 2.78 -2.99
N LEU A 42 21.86 1.80 -3.45
CA LEU A 42 22.04 0.38 -3.15
C LEU A 42 21.91 -0.48 -4.42
N SER A 43 22.46 -1.69 -4.39
CA SER A 43 22.21 -2.73 -5.39
C SER A 43 21.81 -4.01 -4.67
N ILE A 44 20.53 -4.13 -4.34
CA ILE A 44 19.95 -5.24 -3.59
C ILE A 44 18.82 -5.87 -4.41
N ARG A 45 18.85 -7.20 -4.55
CA ARG A 45 17.73 -8.02 -5.02
C ARG A 45 17.49 -9.10 -3.97
N LEU A 46 16.32 -9.10 -3.36
CA LEU A 46 15.95 -10.11 -2.37
C LEU A 46 15.53 -11.42 -3.05
N PRO A 47 15.69 -12.58 -2.39
CA PRO A 47 15.28 -13.87 -2.95
C PRO A 47 13.76 -14.02 -3.08
N VAL A 48 13.26 -14.17 -4.31
CA VAL A 48 11.83 -14.30 -4.58
C VAL A 48 11.52 -15.78 -4.82
N ALA A 49 11.01 -16.46 -3.80
CA ALA A 49 10.59 -17.85 -3.91
C ALA A 49 9.26 -17.93 -4.69
N GLY A 50 9.24 -18.65 -5.83
CA GLY A 50 8.02 -18.81 -6.63
C GLY A 50 7.64 -17.58 -7.45
N LYS A 51 6.37 -17.51 -7.88
CA LYS A 51 5.80 -16.36 -8.60
C LYS A 51 5.08 -15.47 -7.59
N HIS A 52 5.19 -14.15 -7.76
CA HIS A 52 4.38 -13.21 -6.99
C HIS A 52 2.89 -13.44 -7.25
N PHE A 53 2.07 -13.15 -6.24
CA PHE A 53 0.66 -13.37 -6.33
C PHE A 53 -0.08 -12.19 -6.94
N LEU A 54 -0.82 -12.46 -8.01
CA LEU A 54 -1.67 -11.48 -8.68
C LEU A 54 -3.06 -11.45 -8.07
N GLN A 55 -3.60 -10.27 -7.76
CA GLN A 55 -4.94 -10.18 -7.20
C GLN A 55 -6.04 -10.59 -8.19
N ASN A 56 -5.75 -10.53 -9.50
CA ASN A 56 -6.66 -10.91 -10.57
C ASN A 56 -6.47 -12.36 -11.07
N ASP A 57 -5.67 -13.19 -10.39
CA ASP A 57 -5.47 -14.59 -10.75
C ASP A 57 -6.80 -15.37 -10.63
N PRO A 58 -7.24 -16.10 -11.66
CA PRO A 58 -8.51 -16.82 -11.67
C PRO A 58 -8.71 -17.80 -10.51
N ARG A 59 -7.62 -18.31 -9.92
CA ARG A 59 -7.68 -19.23 -8.78
C ARG A 59 -8.32 -18.60 -7.54
N TRP A 60 -8.24 -17.27 -7.35
CA TRP A 60 -8.79 -16.62 -6.15
C TRP A 60 -9.45 -15.27 -6.43
N ALA A 61 -9.39 -14.75 -7.66
CA ALA A 61 -9.93 -13.46 -8.05
C ALA A 61 -11.38 -13.23 -7.60
N ALA A 62 -12.22 -14.28 -7.62
CA ALA A 62 -13.64 -14.21 -7.27
C ALA A 62 -13.93 -14.38 -5.77
N GLU A 63 -12.96 -14.81 -4.97
CA GLU A 63 -13.10 -14.98 -3.52
C GLU A 63 -13.44 -13.63 -2.87
N LYS A 64 -14.28 -13.67 -1.84
CA LYS A 64 -14.66 -12.47 -1.07
C LYS A 64 -13.69 -12.27 0.09
N ILE A 65 -13.23 -11.04 0.27
CA ILE A 65 -12.50 -10.66 1.48
C ILE A 65 -13.46 -10.49 2.67
N GLY A 66 -12.92 -10.58 3.89
CA GLY A 66 -13.69 -10.26 5.10
C GLY A 66 -14.08 -8.77 5.16
N GLY A 67 -15.11 -8.45 5.93
CA GLY A 67 -15.60 -7.08 6.05
C GLY A 67 -16.44 -6.66 4.85
N SER A 68 -15.84 -6.00 3.85
CA SER A 68 -16.60 -5.37 2.76
C SER A 68 -17.29 -6.35 1.81
N GLY A 69 -16.89 -7.63 1.78
CA GLY A 69 -17.43 -8.62 0.86
C GLY A 69 -17.09 -8.36 -0.61
N GLU A 70 -16.13 -7.46 -0.87
CA GLU A 70 -15.57 -7.22 -2.19
C GLU A 70 -14.69 -8.39 -2.63
N THR A 71 -14.41 -8.47 -3.93
CA THR A 71 -13.60 -9.56 -4.47
C THR A 71 -12.10 -9.28 -4.27
N ILE A 72 -11.29 -10.34 -4.15
CA ILE A 72 -9.81 -10.19 -4.14
C ILE A 72 -9.35 -9.46 -5.41
N LYS A 73 -9.95 -9.72 -6.57
CA LYS A 73 -9.64 -8.97 -7.80
C LYS A 73 -9.82 -7.46 -7.66
N GLY A 74 -10.87 -7.02 -6.96
CA GLY A 74 -11.18 -5.60 -6.78
C GLY A 74 -10.25 -4.90 -5.80
N VAL A 75 -9.99 -5.54 -4.64
CA VAL A 75 -9.40 -4.84 -3.48
C VAL A 75 -8.26 -5.60 -2.78
N GLY A 76 -7.81 -6.72 -3.34
CA GLY A 76 -6.84 -7.63 -2.73
C GLY A 76 -5.36 -7.21 -2.79
N CYS A 77 -5.04 -5.99 -3.24
CA CYS A 77 -3.65 -5.56 -3.46
C CYS A 77 -2.74 -5.73 -2.23
N ALA A 78 -3.21 -5.31 -1.05
CA ALA A 78 -2.45 -5.41 0.19
C ALA A 78 -2.24 -6.87 0.62
N MET A 79 -3.32 -7.67 0.64
CA MET A 79 -3.24 -9.06 1.10
C MET A 79 -2.45 -9.95 0.14
N CYS A 80 -2.52 -9.73 -1.18
CA CYS A 80 -1.70 -10.45 -2.16
C CYS A 80 -0.21 -10.09 -2.04
N SER A 81 0.10 -8.81 -1.79
CA SER A 81 1.48 -8.35 -1.57
C SER A 81 2.07 -8.95 -0.29
N VAL A 82 1.28 -9.01 0.79
CA VAL A 82 1.70 -9.64 2.06
C VAL A 82 1.84 -11.15 1.91
N ALA A 83 0.92 -11.83 1.22
CA ALA A 83 1.05 -13.26 0.93
C ALA A 83 2.31 -13.57 0.12
N SER A 84 2.66 -12.71 -0.85
CA SER A 84 3.90 -12.83 -1.63
C SER A 84 5.12 -12.68 -0.74
N ALA A 85 5.15 -11.64 0.11
CA ALA A 85 6.22 -11.45 1.09
C ALA A 85 6.36 -12.64 2.05
N ALA A 86 5.26 -13.20 2.54
CA ALA A 86 5.26 -14.38 3.40
C ALA A 86 5.86 -15.60 2.69
N GLN A 87 5.49 -15.84 1.43
CA GLN A 87 6.09 -16.88 0.59
C GLN A 87 7.60 -16.68 0.43
N TYR A 88 8.07 -15.46 0.18
CA TYR A 88 9.49 -15.17 0.04
C TYR A 88 10.28 -15.37 1.34
N LEU A 89 9.61 -15.25 2.48
CA LEU A 89 10.17 -15.55 3.80
C LEU A 89 10.07 -17.05 4.15
N GLY A 90 9.50 -17.88 3.27
CA GLY A 90 9.47 -19.34 3.41
C GLY A 90 8.18 -19.91 3.98
N GLU A 91 7.13 -19.11 4.14
CA GLU A 91 5.81 -19.63 4.49
C GLU A 91 5.13 -20.28 3.28
N THR A 92 4.42 -21.38 3.51
CA THR A 92 3.64 -22.04 2.47
C THR A 92 2.22 -21.50 2.48
N THR A 93 1.92 -20.56 1.60
CA THR A 93 0.58 -19.95 1.47
C THR A 93 0.30 -19.50 0.04
N ASP A 94 -0.95 -19.19 -0.24
CA ASP A 94 -1.41 -18.49 -1.44
C ASP A 94 -2.53 -17.50 -1.05
N PRO A 95 -2.98 -16.60 -1.95
CA PRO A 95 -4.00 -15.61 -1.57
C PRO A 95 -5.32 -16.23 -1.14
N ARG A 96 -5.72 -17.40 -1.65
CA ARG A 96 -6.96 -18.07 -1.21
C ARG A 96 -6.82 -18.50 0.25
N THR A 97 -5.75 -19.22 0.56
CA THR A 97 -5.42 -19.74 1.89
C THR A 97 -5.27 -18.58 2.87
N PHE A 98 -4.45 -17.59 2.51
CA PHE A 98 -4.23 -16.42 3.34
C PHE A 98 -5.50 -15.61 3.60
N ASN A 99 -6.37 -15.46 2.58
CA ASN A 99 -7.65 -14.77 2.76
C ASN A 99 -8.54 -15.48 3.79
N ARG A 100 -8.68 -16.81 3.67
CA ARG A 100 -9.46 -17.61 4.62
C ARG A 100 -8.92 -17.49 6.04
N ASP A 101 -7.62 -17.61 6.21
CA ASP A 101 -6.99 -17.59 7.53
C ASP A 101 -7.08 -16.18 8.15
N LEU A 102 -6.96 -15.12 7.33
CA LEU A 102 -7.24 -13.75 7.77
C LEU A 102 -8.70 -13.59 8.21
N ILE A 103 -9.68 -14.09 7.45
CA ILE A 103 -11.11 -14.01 7.86
C ILE A 103 -11.31 -14.66 9.22
N GLN A 104 -10.74 -15.86 9.44
CA GLN A 104 -10.84 -16.58 10.71
C GLN A 104 -10.18 -15.82 11.87
N ALA A 105 -9.07 -15.12 11.61
CA ALA A 105 -8.35 -14.33 12.60
C ALA A 105 -8.89 -12.90 12.81
N GLY A 106 -10.04 -12.54 12.21
CA GLY A 106 -10.54 -11.16 12.26
C GLY A 106 -9.61 -10.15 11.56
N GLY A 107 -8.89 -10.62 10.54
CA GLY A 107 -7.85 -9.91 9.81
C GLY A 107 -8.33 -8.80 8.87
N TYR A 108 -9.61 -8.44 8.93
CA TYR A 108 -10.19 -7.37 8.12
C TYR A 108 -11.06 -6.46 8.99
N THR A 109 -10.96 -5.15 8.72
CA THR A 109 -11.94 -4.17 9.21
C THR A 109 -13.27 -4.32 8.46
N GLU A 110 -14.34 -3.68 8.92
CA GLU A 110 -15.63 -3.63 8.21
C GLU A 110 -15.50 -3.11 6.77
N ARG A 111 -14.52 -2.24 6.51
CA ARG A 111 -14.21 -1.69 5.18
C ARG A 111 -13.34 -2.61 4.32
N GLY A 112 -13.05 -3.82 4.77
CA GLY A 112 -12.19 -4.77 4.06
C GLY A 112 -10.70 -4.43 4.11
N TRP A 113 -10.28 -3.48 4.93
CA TRP A 113 -8.85 -3.16 5.08
C TRP A 113 -8.16 -4.20 5.97
N LEU A 114 -6.97 -4.61 5.56
CA LEU A 114 -6.15 -5.58 6.28
C LEU A 114 -5.80 -5.05 7.69
N VAL A 115 -6.09 -5.85 8.70
CA VAL A 115 -5.64 -5.64 10.08
C VAL A 115 -4.24 -6.23 10.20
N TRP A 116 -3.23 -5.37 10.13
CA TRP A 116 -1.81 -5.78 10.02
C TRP A 116 -1.33 -6.71 11.15
N SER A 117 -1.85 -6.54 12.37
CA SER A 117 -1.52 -7.39 13.51
C SER A 117 -2.02 -8.84 13.36
N ALA A 118 -3.07 -9.07 12.58
CA ALA A 118 -3.60 -10.41 12.33
C ALA A 118 -2.64 -11.28 11.50
N VAL A 119 -1.78 -10.67 10.70
CA VAL A 119 -0.75 -11.39 9.92
C VAL A 119 0.14 -12.23 10.82
N SER A 120 0.53 -11.70 11.98
CA SER A 120 1.35 -12.46 12.94
C SER A 120 0.59 -13.63 13.55
N GLN A 121 -0.73 -13.53 13.72
CA GLN A 121 -1.55 -14.64 14.21
C GLN A 121 -1.68 -15.74 13.16
N VAL A 122 -1.94 -15.37 11.90
CA VAL A 122 -2.07 -16.30 10.77
C VAL A 122 -0.81 -17.14 10.58
N PHE A 123 0.38 -16.55 10.74
CA PHE A 123 1.65 -17.27 10.62
C PHE A 123 2.22 -17.72 11.98
N GLU A 124 1.37 -17.94 12.99
CA GLU A 124 1.75 -18.50 14.30
C GLU A 124 2.99 -17.80 14.93
N LYS A 125 3.05 -16.48 14.80
CA LYS A 125 4.13 -15.60 15.26
C LYS A 125 5.49 -15.82 14.58
N ARG A 126 5.60 -16.65 13.54
CA ARG A 126 6.83 -16.78 12.73
C ARG A 126 7.10 -15.53 11.91
N LEU A 127 6.04 -14.85 11.46
CA LEU A 127 6.12 -13.56 10.79
C LEU A 127 5.51 -12.45 11.65
N GLU A 128 5.99 -11.23 11.44
CA GLU A 128 5.41 -10.01 11.97
C GLU A 128 5.40 -8.89 10.93
N VAL A 129 4.55 -7.88 11.16
CA VAL A 129 4.41 -6.71 10.29
C VAL A 129 4.66 -5.45 11.10
N ASP A 130 5.78 -4.78 10.85
CA ASP A 130 6.04 -3.47 11.45
C ASP A 130 5.21 -2.41 10.74
N VAL A 131 4.39 -1.71 11.53
CA VAL A 131 3.57 -0.59 11.09
C VAL A 131 4.33 0.71 11.37
N THR A 132 4.96 1.28 10.34
CA THR A 132 5.66 2.57 10.48
C THR A 132 4.67 3.72 10.59
N GLY A 133 4.88 4.67 11.52
CA GLY A 133 4.05 5.87 11.66
C GLY A 133 4.13 6.83 10.48
N SER A 134 5.28 6.92 9.81
CA SER A 134 5.46 7.68 8.56
C SER A 134 6.47 6.98 7.65
N PRO A 135 6.29 7.04 6.32
CA PRO A 135 7.24 6.42 5.40
C PRO A 135 8.58 7.16 5.43
N THR A 136 9.70 6.44 5.47
CA THR A 136 11.05 7.01 5.28
C THR A 136 11.88 6.13 4.38
N HIS A 137 12.77 6.72 3.58
CA HIS A 137 13.72 5.93 2.79
C HIS A 137 14.65 5.11 3.67
N THR A 138 15.06 5.64 4.83
CA THR A 138 15.89 4.92 5.80
C THR A 138 15.23 3.60 6.25
N ALA A 139 13.93 3.60 6.56
CA ALA A 139 13.23 2.39 6.97
C ALA A 139 13.15 1.35 5.83
N LEU A 140 12.90 1.80 4.59
CA LEU A 140 12.90 0.94 3.41
C LEU A 140 14.29 0.33 3.16
N ASP A 141 15.33 1.15 3.17
CA ASP A 141 16.71 0.73 2.95
C ASP A 141 17.19 -0.27 4.01
N GLN A 142 16.86 -0.02 5.29
CA GLN A 142 17.20 -0.92 6.39
C GLN A 142 16.45 -2.25 6.28
N ALA A 143 15.15 -2.22 5.95
CA ALA A 143 14.36 -3.43 5.75
C ALA A 143 14.96 -4.31 4.65
N LEU A 144 15.30 -3.73 3.49
CA LEU A 144 15.93 -4.47 2.40
C LEU A 144 17.30 -5.04 2.79
N LYS A 145 18.14 -4.27 3.49
CA LYS A 145 19.44 -4.77 3.98
C LYS A 145 19.32 -5.94 4.95
N GLN A 146 18.22 -5.99 5.70
CA GLN A 146 17.92 -7.06 6.66
C GLN A 146 17.21 -8.26 6.01
N GLY A 147 16.94 -8.24 4.70
CA GLY A 147 16.21 -9.30 4.02
C GLY A 147 14.71 -9.30 4.30
N HIS A 148 14.17 -8.18 4.80
CA HIS A 148 12.74 -8.00 5.03
C HIS A 148 12.06 -7.44 3.78
N TYR A 149 10.74 -7.63 3.68
CA TYR A 149 9.95 -7.21 2.52
C TYR A 149 9.00 -6.06 2.88
N PRO A 150 9.34 -4.82 2.53
CA PRO A 150 8.42 -3.71 2.63
C PRO A 150 7.23 -3.88 1.67
N VAL A 151 6.03 -3.60 2.16
CA VAL A 151 4.80 -3.45 1.36
C VAL A 151 4.42 -1.98 1.44
N VAL A 152 4.44 -1.30 0.29
CA VAL A 152 4.31 0.16 0.20
C VAL A 152 2.95 0.56 -0.34
N LYS A 153 2.36 1.60 0.26
CA LYS A 153 1.14 2.23 -0.25
C LYS A 153 1.49 3.38 -1.17
N PHE A 154 0.86 3.40 -2.33
CA PHE A 154 0.85 4.53 -3.24
C PHE A 154 -0.53 4.72 -3.85
N PHE A 155 -0.68 5.69 -4.74
CA PHE A 155 -1.93 5.94 -5.45
C PHE A 155 -1.73 5.72 -6.95
N LEU A 156 -2.62 4.92 -7.52
CA LEU A 156 -2.78 4.79 -8.98
C LEU A 156 -3.47 6.04 -9.55
N PRO A 157 -3.56 6.17 -10.90
CA PRO A 157 -4.38 7.20 -11.51
C PRO A 157 -5.78 7.29 -10.90
N MET A 158 -6.35 8.49 -10.85
CA MET A 158 -7.61 8.79 -10.18
C MET A 158 -7.60 8.65 -8.64
N GLY A 159 -6.43 8.49 -8.01
CA GLY A 159 -6.31 8.49 -6.56
C GLY A 159 -6.76 7.20 -5.89
N ILE A 160 -6.71 6.08 -6.61
CA ILE A 160 -7.07 4.76 -6.07
C ILE A 160 -5.91 4.27 -5.18
N PRO A 161 -6.13 4.00 -3.88
CA PRO A 161 -5.12 3.45 -3.01
C PRO A 161 -4.66 2.08 -3.50
N HIS A 162 -3.36 1.86 -3.58
CA HIS A 162 -2.78 0.61 -4.05
C HIS A 162 -1.55 0.21 -3.23
N TRP A 163 -1.30 -1.09 -3.15
CA TRP A 163 -0.18 -1.66 -2.41
C TRP A 163 0.62 -2.64 -3.27
N ALA A 164 1.94 -2.60 -3.14
CA ALA A 164 2.84 -3.55 -3.78
C ALA A 164 3.98 -3.93 -2.83
N VAL A 165 4.56 -5.11 -3.03
CA VAL A 165 5.74 -5.57 -2.28
C VAL A 165 7.03 -5.10 -2.96
N VAL A 166 7.93 -4.50 -2.18
CA VAL A 166 9.28 -4.13 -2.58
C VAL A 166 10.19 -5.33 -2.40
N VAL A 167 10.92 -5.69 -3.46
CA VAL A 167 11.82 -6.86 -3.49
C VAL A 167 13.27 -6.49 -3.77
N GLY A 168 13.58 -5.21 -3.91
CA GLY A 168 14.93 -4.77 -4.15
C GLY A 168 15.06 -3.27 -4.38
N LYS A 169 16.29 -2.87 -4.66
CA LYS A 169 16.67 -1.51 -4.98
C LYS A 169 17.88 -1.49 -5.92
N GLU A 170 17.86 -0.59 -6.88
CA GLU A 170 18.97 -0.35 -7.81
C GLU A 170 19.26 1.17 -7.89
N GLY A 171 20.43 1.56 -7.41
CA GLY A 171 20.73 2.96 -7.11
C GLY A 171 19.71 3.52 -6.11
N LEU A 172 18.95 4.53 -6.55
CA LEU A 172 17.89 5.17 -5.76
C LEU A 172 16.48 4.61 -6.06
N GLU A 173 16.35 3.70 -7.03
CA GLU A 173 15.07 3.15 -7.50
C GLU A 173 14.68 1.90 -6.70
N TYR A 174 13.46 1.88 -6.16
CA TYR A 174 12.91 0.67 -5.55
C TYR A 174 12.24 -0.21 -6.61
N LEU A 175 12.32 -1.52 -6.40
CA LEU A 175 11.81 -2.52 -7.33
C LEU A 175 10.67 -3.27 -6.67
N VAL A 176 9.53 -3.37 -7.35
CA VAL A 176 8.31 -3.95 -6.80
C VAL A 176 7.75 -5.08 -7.66
N TYR A 177 7.15 -6.07 -7.00
CA TYR A 177 6.11 -6.89 -7.61
C TYR A 177 4.76 -6.30 -7.27
N ASP A 178 4.11 -5.75 -8.29
CA ASP A 178 2.76 -5.18 -8.18
C ASP A 178 1.73 -6.28 -8.47
N PRO A 179 0.77 -6.55 -7.56
CA PRO A 179 -0.23 -7.61 -7.73
C PRO A 179 -1.21 -7.37 -8.89
N LEU A 180 -1.16 -6.22 -9.57
CA LEU A 180 -1.90 -5.95 -10.82
C LEU A 180 -1.08 -6.22 -12.09
N LEU A 181 0.22 -6.46 -11.97
CA LEU A 181 1.12 -6.62 -13.12
C LEU A 181 1.66 -8.05 -13.20
N ALA A 182 1.24 -8.79 -14.23
CA ALA A 182 1.84 -10.06 -14.58
C ALA A 182 3.20 -9.82 -15.25
N SER A 183 4.28 -9.86 -14.47
CA SER A 183 5.66 -9.69 -14.94
C SER A 183 6.57 -10.75 -14.33
N SER A 184 7.52 -11.28 -15.10
CA SER A 184 8.58 -12.16 -14.59
C SER A 184 9.63 -11.41 -13.79
N ASP A 185 9.78 -10.11 -14.04
CA ASP A 185 10.77 -9.24 -13.41
C ASP A 185 10.08 -8.15 -12.58
N PRO A 186 10.71 -7.70 -11.47
CA PRO A 186 10.14 -6.63 -10.68
C PRO A 186 10.21 -5.31 -11.45
N THR A 187 9.16 -4.51 -11.29
CA THR A 187 9.00 -3.22 -11.97
C THR A 187 9.59 -2.09 -11.11
N PRO A 188 10.29 -1.11 -11.70
CA PRO A 188 10.64 0.14 -11.01
C PRO A 188 9.40 0.82 -10.41
N LEU A 189 9.44 1.18 -9.14
CA LEU A 189 8.31 1.81 -8.44
C LEU A 189 7.98 3.17 -9.06
N SER A 190 8.98 3.89 -9.58
CA SER A 190 8.79 5.13 -10.34
C SER A 190 7.89 4.99 -11.58
N LYS A 191 7.77 3.79 -12.15
CA LYS A 191 6.84 3.52 -13.26
C LYS A 191 5.38 3.37 -12.80
N ARG A 192 5.15 3.27 -11.49
CA ARG A 192 3.82 3.01 -10.89
C ARG A 192 3.28 4.21 -10.13
N ALA A 193 4.15 5.01 -9.52
CA ALA A 193 3.75 6.11 -8.65
C ALA A 193 4.83 7.20 -8.58
N SER A 194 4.46 8.35 -8.04
CA SER A 194 5.39 9.44 -7.71
C SER A 194 5.66 9.57 -6.20
N GLY A 195 4.82 8.99 -5.34
CA GLY A 195 4.96 9.07 -3.89
C GLY A 195 4.62 7.77 -3.16
N ILE A 196 5.34 7.54 -2.05
CA ILE A 196 5.08 6.47 -1.07
C ILE A 196 4.42 7.10 0.15
N TYR A 197 3.21 6.64 0.47
CA TYR A 197 2.35 7.21 1.50
C TYR A 197 2.31 6.40 2.79
N SER A 198 2.73 5.13 2.74
CA SER A 198 2.78 4.26 3.91
C SER A 198 3.71 3.08 3.64
N VAL A 199 4.35 2.56 4.69
CA VAL A 199 5.18 1.34 4.62
C VAL A 199 4.72 0.35 5.69
N ARG A 200 4.71 -0.93 5.33
CA ARG A 200 4.52 -2.07 6.24
C ARG A 200 5.67 -3.02 6.00
N ILE A 201 6.45 -3.37 7.01
CA ILE A 201 7.63 -4.23 6.80
C ILE A 201 7.25 -5.64 7.25
N VAL A 202 7.14 -6.56 6.30
CA VAL A 202 6.94 -7.99 6.59
C VAL A 202 8.30 -8.62 6.85
N LYS A 203 8.46 -9.25 8.00
CA LYS A 203 9.72 -9.88 8.41
C LYS A 203 9.48 -11.16 9.20
N LYS A 204 10.53 -11.98 9.29
CA LYS A 204 10.58 -13.07 10.26
C LYS A 204 10.69 -12.48 11.66
N ARG A 205 10.01 -13.12 12.60
CA ARG A 205 10.25 -12.87 14.01
C ARG A 205 11.60 -13.51 14.39
N PRO A 206 12.47 -12.80 15.12
CA PRO A 206 13.73 -13.35 15.63
C PRO A 206 13.48 -14.48 16.64
#